data_AF-A0A8A8DGH4-F1
#
_entry.id   AF-A0A8A8DGH4-F1
#
_cell.length_a   1.000
_cell.length_b   1.000
_cell.length_c   1.000
_cell.angle_alpha   90.00
_cell.angle_beta   90.00
_cell.angle_gamma   90.00
#
_symmetry.space_group_name_H-M   'P 1'
#
loop_
_entity.id
_entity.type
_entity.pdbx_description
1 polymer ?
#
loop_
_entity_poly.entity_id
_entity_poly.type
_entity_poly.pdbx_seq_one_letter_code
_entity_poly.pdbx_strand_id
1 'polypeptide(L)' 'MTTSSPVLSQSLPALHVFEQDGGWHWGITVPRSVGCGFKLIASSNHILPNQDTARCDGGQALAAIVTSPGT' A
#
# COMPACT_ATOMS: atom_id res chain seq x y z
N MET A 1 8.83 29.35 -17.72
CA MET A 1 9.49 29.03 -16.44
C MET A 1 8.71 27.90 -15.79
N THR A 2 9.37 26.78 -15.52
CA THR A 2 8.74 25.57 -14.97
C THR A 2 8.54 25.77 -13.47
N THR A 3 7.28 25.88 -13.02
CA THR A 3 6.94 25.87 -11.59
C THR A 3 7.28 24.50 -11.03
N SER A 4 8.36 24.42 -10.27
CA SER A 4 8.61 23.31 -9.35
C SER A 4 7.58 23.38 -8.24
N SER A 5 6.68 22.41 -8.20
CA SER A 5 5.92 22.09 -7.00
C SER A 5 6.68 20.98 -6.28
N PRO A 6 7.42 21.25 -5.18
CA PRO A 6 7.80 20.19 -4.28
C PRO A 6 6.56 19.88 -3.45
N VAL A 7 5.61 19.13 -4.02
CA VAL A 7 4.88 18.20 -3.16
C VAL A 7 5.98 17.28 -2.67
N LEU A 8 6.43 17.55 -1.43
CA LEU A 8 7.30 16.68 -0.64
C LEU A 8 7.04 15.26 -1.11
N SER A 9 8.06 14.57 -1.61
CA SER A 9 7.99 13.18 -2.04
C SER A 9 7.67 12.29 -0.82
N GLN A 10 6.49 12.49 -0.23
CA GLN A 10 5.82 11.58 0.66
C GLN A 10 5.52 10.39 -0.22
N SER A 11 6.48 9.49 -0.20
CA SER A 11 6.45 8.17 -0.76
C SER A 11 5.07 7.54 -0.51
N LEU A 12 4.18 7.64 -1.50
CA LEU A 12 2.78 7.25 -1.32
C LEU A 12 2.71 5.73 -1.15
N PRO A 13 1.97 5.24 -0.13
CA PRO A 13 1.76 3.81 -0.01
C PRO A 13 0.94 3.29 -1.19
N ALA A 14 1.35 2.14 -1.73
CA ALA A 14 0.71 1.48 -2.86
C ALA A 14 0.16 0.12 -2.42
N LEU A 15 -1.12 -0.14 -2.73
CA LEU A 15 -1.77 -1.42 -2.51
C LEU A 15 -1.52 -2.37 -3.68
N HIS A 16 -1.05 -3.57 -3.36
CA HIS A 16 -0.87 -4.69 -4.27
C HIS A 16 -1.83 -5.79 -3.88
N VAL A 17 -2.54 -6.36 -4.84
CA VAL A 17 -3.45 -7.51 -4.65
C VAL A 17 -2.94 -8.64 -5.53
N PHE A 18 -2.76 -9.83 -4.97
CA PHE A 18 -2.16 -10.96 -5.66
C PHE A 18 -2.73 -12.28 -5.14
N GLU A 19 -2.61 -13.33 -5.92
CA GLU A 19 -2.99 -14.69 -5.53
C GLU A 19 -1.75 -15.42 -4.99
N GLN A 20 -1.89 -16.08 -3.83
CA GLN A 20 -0.86 -16.90 -3.20
C GLN A 20 -1.52 -18.11 -2.51
N ASP A 21 -0.89 -19.29 -2.59
CA ASP A 21 -1.34 -20.52 -1.91
C ASP A 21 -2.81 -20.90 -2.18
N GLY A 22 -3.31 -20.57 -3.37
CA GLY A 22 -4.69 -20.87 -3.79
C GLY A 22 -5.75 -19.89 -3.28
N GLY A 23 -5.36 -18.72 -2.77
CA GLY A 23 -6.32 -17.65 -2.53
C GLY A 23 -5.73 -16.26 -2.57
N TRP A 24 -6.54 -15.27 -2.24
CA TRP A 24 -6.20 -13.87 -2.49
C TRP A 24 -5.58 -13.20 -1.28
N HIS A 25 -4.54 -12.42 -1.53
CA HIS A 25 -3.84 -11.63 -0.53
C HIS A 25 -3.65 -10.20 -1.03
N TRP A 26 -3.31 -9.33 -0.09
CA TRP A 26 -2.85 -8.00 -0.41
C TRP A 26 -1.65 -7.58 0.43
N GLY A 27 -0.87 -6.65 -0.10
CA GLY A 27 0.27 -6.03 0.57
C GLY A 27 0.34 -4.55 0.24
N ILE A 28 0.66 -3.72 1.22
CA ILE A 28 0.86 -2.28 1.04
C ILE A 28 2.34 -1.95 1.17
N THR A 29 2.89 -1.27 0.17
CA THR A 29 4.31 -0.92 0.13
C THR A 29 4.54 0.58 0.04
N VAL A 30 5.64 1.08 0.60
CA VAL A 30 6.13 2.44 0.36
C VAL A 30 7.54 2.39 -0.26
N PRO A 31 7.88 3.25 -1.22
CA PRO A 31 9.28 3.47 -1.60
C PRO A 31 10.15 3.75 -0.37
N ARG A 32 11.33 3.12 -0.30
CA ARG A 32 12.27 3.33 0.80
C ARG A 32 12.85 4.75 0.75
N SER A 33 13.04 5.37 1.91
CA SER A 33 13.64 6.70 2.03
C SER A 33 15.13 6.73 1.70
N VAL A 34 15.82 5.58 1.84
CA VAL A 34 17.22 5.40 1.53
C VAL A 34 17.40 4.12 0.73
N GLY A 35 18.19 4.19 -0.35
CA GLY A 35 18.43 3.07 -1.27
C GLY A 35 17.34 2.94 -2.34
N CYS A 36 17.31 1.80 -3.02
CA CYS A 36 16.33 1.48 -4.06
C CYS A 36 15.28 0.48 -3.55
N GLY A 37 14.13 0.46 -4.23
CA GLY A 37 13.06 -0.49 -3.98
C GLY A 37 12.03 -0.02 -2.94
N PHE A 38 11.22 -0.98 -2.49
CA PHE A 38 10.03 -0.74 -1.70
C PHE A 38 10.10 -1.51 -0.36
N LYS A 39 9.41 -0.99 0.65
CA LYS A 39 9.22 -1.65 1.95
C LYS A 39 7.75 -2.02 2.09
N LEU A 40 7.46 -3.27 2.43
CA LEU A 40 6.12 -3.70 2.86
C LEU A 40 5.83 -3.13 4.25
N ILE A 41 4.68 -2.49 4.40
CA ILE A 41 4.26 -1.83 5.64
C ILE A 41 2.97 -2.41 6.22
N ALA A 42 2.17 -3.12 5.42
CA ALA A 42 1.01 -3.87 5.86
C ALA A 42 0.71 -4.99 4.86
N SER A 43 0.02 -6.05 5.30
CA SER A 43 -0.42 -7.15 4.44
C SER A 43 -1.63 -7.86 5.06
N SER A 44 -2.37 -8.62 4.25
CA SER A 44 -3.40 -9.51 4.76
C SER A 44 -2.80 -10.67 5.54
N ASN A 45 -3.34 -10.93 6.74
CA ASN A 45 -2.93 -12.08 7.58
C ASN A 45 -3.65 -13.38 7.19
N HIS A 46 -4.76 -13.26 6.46
CA HIS A 46 -5.61 -14.39 6.07
C HIS A 46 -5.80 -14.43 4.56
N ILE A 47 -6.07 -15.63 4.06
CA ILE A 47 -6.44 -15.88 2.68
C ILE A 47 -7.86 -15.35 2.46
N LEU A 48 -8.03 -14.50 1.45
CA LEU A 48 -9.32 -13.96 1.05
C LEU A 48 -9.92 -14.81 -0.10
N PRO A 49 -11.25 -14.92 -0.16
CA PRO A 49 -11.92 -15.84 -1.09
C PRO A 49 -11.89 -15.37 -2.56
N ASN A 50 -11.71 -14.08 -2.82
CA ASN A 50 -11.66 -13.51 -4.16
C ASN A 50 -10.91 -12.16 -4.18
N GLN A 51 -10.52 -11.74 -5.39
CA GLN A 51 -9.76 -10.52 -5.64
C GLN A 51 -10.48 -9.26 -5.15
N ASP A 52 -11.80 -9.16 -5.36
CA ASP A 52 -12.58 -7.98 -4.97
C ASP A 52 -12.60 -7.80 -3.45
N THR A 53 -12.73 -8.90 -2.71
CA THR A 53 -12.65 -8.90 -1.24
C THR A 53 -11.27 -8.43 -0.78
N ALA A 54 -10.20 -8.96 -1.38
CA ALA A 54 -8.83 -8.55 -1.07
C ALA A 54 -8.56 -7.08 -1.41
N ARG A 55 -9.09 -6.58 -2.52
CA ARG A 55 -8.99 -5.17 -2.92
C ARG A 55 -9.75 -4.26 -1.96
N CYS A 56 -10.97 -4.62 -1.57
CA CYS A 56 -11.76 -3.86 -0.61
C CYS A 56 -11.07 -3.81 0.76
N ASP A 57 -10.66 -4.95 1.29
CA ASP A 57 -9.97 -5.06 2.59
C ASP A 57 -8.66 -4.26 2.61
N GLY A 58 -7.80 -4.47 1.61
CA GLY A 58 -6.57 -3.71 1.46
C GLY A 58 -6.78 -2.23 1.19
N GLY A 59 -7.88 -1.85 0.52
CA GLY A 59 -8.27 -0.46 0.31
C GLY A 59 -8.64 0.25 1.61
N GLN A 60 -9.36 -0.43 2.51
CA GLN A 60 -9.66 0.09 3.85
C GLN A 60 -8.39 0.24 4.68
N ALA A 61 -7.49 -0.75 4.64
CA ALA A 61 -6.20 -0.67 5.31
C ALA A 61 -5.35 0.50 4.78
N LEU A 62 -5.31 0.69 3.46
CA LEU A 62 -4.59 1.80 2.84
C LEU A 62 -5.18 3.16 3.25
N ALA A 63 -6.50 3.29 3.25
CA ALA A 63 -7.18 4.51 3.70
C ALA A 63 -6.84 4.82 5.16
N ALA A 64 -6.87 3.83 6.05
CA ALA A 64 -6.51 4.02 7.46
C ALA A 64 -5.07 4.51 7.65
N ILE A 65 -4.13 4.00 6.85
CA ILE A 65 -2.72 4.45 6.87
C ILE A 65 -2.61 5.91 6.42
N VAL A 66 -3.31 6.29 5.34
CA VAL A 66 -3.24 7.65 4.78
C VAL A 66 -4.00 8.66 5.64
N THR A 67 -5.09 8.25 6.29
CA THR A 67 -5.92 9.08 7.17
C THR A 67 -5.34 9.24 8.58
N SER A 68 -4.26 8.52 8.93
CA SER A 68 -3.54 8.70 10.19
C SER A 68 -2.34 9.64 10.01
N PRO A 69 -2.49 10.99 10.00
CA PRO A 69 -1.35 11.86 10.18
C PRO A 69 -0.81 11.60 11.60
N GLY A 70 0.49 11.30 11.69
CA GLY A 70 1.15 10.94 12.95
C GLY A 70 0.79 11.88 14.11
N THR A 71 0.53 11.28 15.27
CA THR A 71 0.52 11.96 16.57
C THR A 71 1.93 12.38 16.96
#